data_AF-A0A838J8Q1-F1
#
_entry.id   AF-A0A838J8Q1-F1
#
_cell.length_a   1.000
_cell.length_b   1.000
_cell.length_c   1.000
_cell.angle_alpha   90.00
_cell.angle_beta   90.00
_cell.angle_gamma   90.00
#
_symmetry.space_group_name_H-M   'P 1'
#
loop_
_entity.id
_entity.type
_entity.pdbx_description
1 polymer ?
#
loop_
_entity_poly.entity_id
_entity_poly.type
_entity_poly.pdbx_seq_one_letter_code
_entity_poly.pdbx_strand_id
1 'polypeptide(L)'
;MLLQLVAQGRLTLHDTLHTLLPDLPIPHAESLTIEHLLRMRSGLFDFEDDPSLLGNLEAHLKPWSLSDVVSLGIKHPAIFPPGATFSYCNTNFCVLEMVIERLTGHGLAEELKQRLFEPLEMEIQQSPT
;
A
#
# COMPACT_ATOMS: atom_id res chain seq x y z
N MET A 1 -10.46 -5.21 4.22
CA MET A 1 -11.06 -3.87 4.03
C MET A 1 -11.16 -3.47 2.57
N LEU A 2 -10.06 -3.43 1.80
CA LEU A 2 -10.10 -3.10 0.35
C LEU A 2 -11.14 -3.93 -0.43
N LEU A 3 -11.25 -5.24 -0.16
CA LEU A 3 -12.27 -6.10 -0.78
C LEU A 3 -13.71 -5.72 -0.43
N GLN A 4 -13.96 -5.07 0.71
CA GLN A 4 -15.28 -4.50 1.02
C GLN A 4 -15.57 -3.29 0.12
N LEU A 5 -14.57 -2.47 -0.18
CA LEU A 5 -14.72 -1.36 -1.14
C LEU A 5 -14.99 -1.90 -2.56
N VAL A 6 -14.37 -3.02 -2.95
CA VAL A 6 -14.69 -3.72 -4.20
C VAL A 6 -16.14 -4.21 -4.20
N ALA A 7 -16.58 -4.86 -3.12
CA ALA A 7 -17.97 -5.33 -2.99
C ALA A 7 -18.99 -4.17 -3.01
N GLN A 8 -18.60 -2.97 -2.56
CA GLN A 8 -19.39 -1.74 -2.63
C GLN A 8 -19.33 -1.05 -4.00
N GLY A 9 -18.62 -1.61 -4.97
CA GLY A 9 -18.46 -1.04 -6.31
C GLY A 9 -17.65 0.26 -6.34
N ARG A 10 -16.86 0.56 -5.29
CA ARG A 10 -16.04 1.78 -5.20
C ARG A 10 -14.78 1.70 -6.07
N LEU A 11 -14.33 0.48 -6.36
CA LEU A 11 -13.22 0.15 -7.25
C LEU A 11 -13.38 -1.30 -7.74
N THR A 12 -12.61 -1.70 -8.73
CA THR A 12 -12.48 -3.09 -9.17
C THR A 12 -11.05 -3.61 -8.95
N LEU A 13 -10.87 -4.93 -9.00
CA LEU A 13 -9.54 -5.54 -8.94
C LEU A 13 -8.69 -5.24 -10.19
N HIS A 14 -9.32 -4.83 -11.29
CA HIS A 14 -8.67 -4.51 -12.55
C HIS A 14 -8.37 -3.01 -12.71
N ASP A 15 -8.81 -2.18 -11.78
CA ASP A 15 -8.48 -0.76 -11.79
C ASP A 15 -6.97 -0.59 -11.66
N THR A 16 -6.44 0.33 -12.46
CA THR A 16 -5.00 0.59 -12.56
C THR A 16 -4.60 1.68 -11.59
N LEU A 17 -3.34 1.64 -11.14
CA LEU A 17 -2.84 2.67 -10.25
C LEU A 17 -2.74 4.04 -10.92
N HIS A 18 -2.57 4.09 -12.23
CA HIS A 18 -2.67 5.35 -12.99
C HIS A 18 -4.05 6.02 -12.82
N THR A 19 -5.11 5.22 -12.70
CA THR A 19 -6.48 5.76 -12.52
C THR A 19 -6.74 6.17 -11.07
N LEU A 20 -6.26 5.36 -10.12
CA LEU A 20 -6.56 5.53 -8.70
C LEU A 20 -5.64 6.55 -8.03
N LEU A 21 -4.38 6.63 -8.45
CA LEU A 21 -3.32 7.47 -7.89
C LEU A 21 -2.55 8.19 -9.01
N PRO A 22 -3.22 9.03 -9.84
CA PRO A 22 -2.62 9.62 -11.03
C PRO A 22 -1.42 10.54 -10.75
N ASP A 23 -1.34 11.11 -9.55
CA ASP A 23 -0.32 12.07 -9.17
C ASP A 23 0.98 11.40 -8.66
N LEU A 24 0.99 10.08 -8.48
CA LEU A 24 2.16 9.34 -8.01
C LEU A 24 2.93 8.73 -9.17
N PRO A 25 4.27 8.88 -9.21
CA PRO A 25 5.12 8.36 -10.29
C PRO A 25 5.39 6.85 -10.11
N ILE A 26 4.33 6.04 -10.09
CA ILE A 26 4.44 4.59 -9.85
C ILE A 26 4.93 3.89 -11.14
N PRO A 27 6.00 3.07 -11.06
CA PRO A 27 6.44 2.26 -12.20
C PRO A 27 5.30 1.40 -12.77
N HIS A 28 5.13 1.43 -14.09
CA HIS A 28 4.09 0.68 -14.81
C HIS A 28 2.63 0.97 -14.37
N ALA A 29 2.36 2.15 -13.80
CA ALA A 29 1.04 2.51 -13.25
C ALA A 29 -0.17 2.24 -14.18
N GLU A 30 0.01 2.36 -15.49
CA GLU A 30 -1.04 2.10 -16.50
C GLU A 30 -1.45 0.63 -16.60
N SER A 31 -0.58 -0.30 -16.22
CA SER A 31 -0.80 -1.75 -16.31
C SER A 31 -0.78 -2.44 -14.93
N LEU A 32 -0.31 -1.75 -13.90
CA LEU A 32 -0.27 -2.23 -12.54
C LEU A 32 -1.66 -2.07 -11.89
N THR A 33 -2.30 -3.19 -11.55
CA THR A 33 -3.66 -3.23 -11.02
C THR A 33 -3.69 -3.51 -9.52
N ILE A 34 -4.86 -3.32 -8.92
CA ILE A 34 -5.13 -3.70 -7.53
C ILE A 34 -4.92 -5.20 -7.29
N GLU A 35 -5.32 -6.05 -8.24
CA GLU A 35 -5.07 -7.49 -8.16
C GLU A 35 -3.57 -7.79 -8.06
N HIS A 36 -2.74 -7.13 -8.86
CA HIS A 36 -1.29 -7.34 -8.84
C HIS A 36 -0.68 -7.01 -7.47
N LEU A 37 -1.12 -5.92 -6.82
CA LEU A 37 -0.67 -5.57 -5.48
C LEU A 37 -1.08 -6.63 -4.45
N LEU A 38 -2.37 -6.99 -4.41
CA LEU A 38 -2.91 -7.97 -3.45
C LEU A 38 -2.27 -9.36 -3.59
N ARG A 39 -1.87 -9.73 -4.81
CA ARG A 39 -1.30 -11.05 -5.11
C ARG A 39 0.23 -11.08 -5.06
N MET A 40 0.88 -9.98 -4.66
CA MET A 40 2.35 -9.88 -4.64
C MET A 40 2.98 -10.13 -6.00
N ARG A 41 2.39 -9.54 -7.05
CA ARG A 41 2.84 -9.66 -8.45
C ARG A 41 3.03 -8.30 -9.11
N SER A 42 3.27 -7.27 -8.31
CA SER A 42 3.37 -5.89 -8.80
C SER A 42 4.67 -5.62 -9.55
N GLY A 43 5.76 -6.25 -9.12
CA GLY A 43 7.11 -5.92 -9.56
C GLY A 43 7.65 -4.63 -8.93
N LEU A 44 6.96 -4.03 -7.96
CA LEU A 44 7.49 -2.90 -7.19
C LEU A 44 8.67 -3.33 -6.33
N PHE A 45 9.59 -2.39 -6.12
CA PHE A 45 10.68 -2.53 -5.18
C PHE A 45 10.16 -2.47 -3.73
N ASP A 46 10.65 -3.33 -2.85
CA ASP A 46 10.31 -3.30 -1.42
C ASP A 46 11.10 -2.18 -0.74
N PHE A 47 10.41 -1.21 -0.13
CA PHE A 47 11.08 -0.10 0.54
C PHE A 47 12.03 -0.57 1.65
N GLU A 48 11.81 -1.73 2.26
CA GLU A 48 12.68 -2.30 3.30
C GLU A 48 14.06 -2.69 2.74
N ASP A 49 14.15 -3.00 1.44
CA ASP A 49 15.40 -3.30 0.76
C ASP A 49 16.19 -2.03 0.36
N ASP A 50 15.67 -0.85 0.67
CA ASP A 50 16.35 0.40 0.36
C ASP A 50 17.69 0.50 1.14
N PRO A 51 18.83 0.76 0.46
CA PRO A 51 20.13 0.82 1.11
C PRO A 51 20.23 1.83 2.26
N SER A 52 19.36 2.86 2.31
CA SER A 52 19.34 3.81 3.43
C SER A 52 18.75 3.25 4.72
N LEU A 53 17.97 2.17 4.64
CA LEU A 53 17.38 1.47 5.78
C LEU A 53 18.23 0.28 6.24
N LEU A 54 18.90 -0.41 5.31
CA LEU A 54 19.68 -1.62 5.62
C LEU A 54 20.77 -1.36 6.66
N GLY A 55 20.62 -1.97 7.85
CA GLY A 55 21.58 -1.86 8.95
C GLY A 55 21.59 -0.50 9.65
N ASN A 56 20.61 0.37 9.37
CA ASN A 56 20.52 1.71 9.93
C ASN A 56 19.50 1.78 11.07
N LEU A 57 19.96 1.52 12.31
CA LEU A 57 19.11 1.54 13.50
C LEU A 57 18.38 2.87 13.69
N GLU A 58 19.02 4.00 13.38
CA GLU A 58 18.38 5.32 13.51
C GLU A 58 17.21 5.48 12.53
N ALA A 59 17.37 5.00 11.30
CA ALA A 59 16.29 5.00 10.33
C ALA A 59 15.10 4.13 10.79
N HIS A 60 15.35 3.01 11.46
CA HIS A 60 14.30 2.16 12.01
C HIS A 60 13.58 2.74 13.24
N LEU A 61 14.24 3.61 13.99
CA LEU A 61 13.66 4.27 15.18
C LEU A 61 12.93 5.57 14.84
N LYS A 62 13.12 6.10 13.62
CA LYS A 62 12.47 7.31 13.16
C LYS A 62 11.01 7.01 12.75
N PRO A 63 10.05 7.91 13.05
CA PRO A 63 8.72 7.83 12.46
C PRO A 63 8.76 8.10 10.96
N TRP A 64 8.08 7.25 10.19
CA TRP A 64 7.92 7.38 8.74
C TRP A 64 6.47 7.69 8.41
N SER A 65 6.22 8.69 7.56
CA SER A 65 4.89 8.88 6.99
C SER A 65 4.64 7.84 5.88
N LEU A 66 3.38 7.53 5.62
CA LEU A 66 2.99 6.66 4.51
C LEU A 66 3.59 7.15 3.17
N SER A 67 3.59 8.47 2.95
CA SER A 67 4.18 9.09 1.76
C SER A 67 5.68 8.86 1.66
N ASP A 68 6.41 8.95 2.77
CA ASP A 68 7.85 8.71 2.77
C ASP A 68 8.17 7.25 2.41
N VAL A 69 7.44 6.31 3.01
CA VAL A 69 7.62 4.86 2.76
C VAL A 69 7.31 4.50 1.31
N VAL A 70 6.19 4.97 0.77
CA VAL A 70 5.84 4.72 -0.65
C VAL A 70 6.89 5.35 -1.57
N SER A 71 7.36 6.56 -1.26
CA SER A 71 8.40 7.24 -2.05
C SER A 71 9.71 6.46 -2.07
N LEU A 72 10.10 5.83 -0.95
CA LEU A 72 11.27 4.95 -0.91
C LEU A 72 11.13 3.72 -1.81
N GLY A 73 9.93 3.14 -1.92
CA GLY A 73 9.67 2.02 -2.82
C GLY A 73 9.65 2.44 -4.29
N ILE A 74 8.86 3.47 -4.64
CA ILE A 74 8.61 3.81 -6.05
C ILE A 74 9.75 4.60 -6.73
N LYS A 75 10.71 5.14 -5.98
CA LYS A 75 11.90 5.80 -6.56
C LYS A 75 12.83 4.81 -7.28
N HIS A 76 12.75 3.52 -6.97
CA HIS A 76 13.53 2.48 -7.62
C HIS A 76 12.81 1.94 -8.86
N PRO A 77 13.54 1.45 -9.86
CA PRO A 77 12.95 0.74 -10.99
C PRO A 77 12.14 -0.48 -10.54
N ALA A 78 11.09 -0.82 -11.29
CA ALA A 78 10.41 -2.10 -11.11
C ALA A 78 11.38 -3.27 -11.33
N ILE A 79 11.31 -4.27 -10.46
CA ILE A 79 12.16 -5.46 -10.51
C ILE A 79 11.69 -6.47 -11.58
N PHE A 80 10.41 -6.39 -11.98
CA PHE A 80 9.83 -7.13 -13.10
C PHE A 80 8.51 -6.48 -13.56
N PRO A 81 7.98 -6.78 -14.75
CA PRO A 81 6.69 -6.26 -15.20
C PRO A 81 5.51 -6.80 -14.36
N PRO A 82 4.42 -6.02 -14.17
CA PRO A 82 3.25 -6.49 -13.42
C PRO A 82 2.70 -7.84 -13.93
N GLY A 83 2.39 -8.74 -12.99
CA GLY A 83 1.86 -10.07 -13.26
C GLY A 83 2.90 -11.15 -13.57
N ALA A 84 4.13 -10.78 -13.96
CA ALA A 84 5.13 -11.71 -14.49
C ALA A 84 5.55 -12.81 -13.49
N THR A 85 5.74 -12.46 -12.22
CA THR A 85 6.10 -13.43 -11.16
C THR A 85 5.56 -13.00 -9.80
N PHE A 86 5.71 -13.86 -8.80
CA PHE A 86 5.46 -13.55 -7.39
C PHE A 86 6.74 -13.03 -6.74
N SER A 87 6.63 -11.95 -5.99
CA SER A 87 7.63 -11.48 -5.03
C SER A 87 6.93 -10.75 -3.90
N TYR A 88 7.20 -11.16 -2.66
CA TYR A 88 6.72 -10.43 -1.49
C TYR A 88 7.26 -8.99 -1.54
N CYS A 89 6.40 -8.02 -1.22
CA CYS A 89 6.74 -6.60 -1.29
C CYS A 89 5.83 -5.80 -0.38
N ASN A 90 6.38 -5.19 0.68
CA ASN A 90 5.62 -4.37 1.62
C ASN A 90 5.12 -3.08 0.98
N THR A 91 5.84 -2.51 0.01
CA THR A 91 5.40 -1.35 -0.77
C THR A 91 4.00 -1.57 -1.37
N ASN A 92 3.63 -2.81 -1.71
CA ASN A 92 2.29 -3.11 -2.22
C ASN A 92 1.19 -2.70 -1.24
N PHE A 93 1.36 -3.00 0.05
CA PHE A 93 0.36 -2.68 1.05
C PHE A 93 0.30 -1.19 1.36
N CYS A 94 1.44 -0.49 1.40
CA CYS A 94 1.46 0.97 1.56
C CYS A 94 0.78 1.68 0.38
N VAL A 95 0.95 1.19 -0.84
CA VAL A 95 0.21 1.72 -2.00
C VAL A 95 -1.29 1.42 -1.91
N LEU A 96 -1.68 0.22 -1.47
CA LEU A 96 -3.10 -0.11 -1.22
C LEU A 96 -3.71 0.78 -0.13
N GLU A 97 -2.94 1.15 0.89
CA GLU A 97 -3.34 2.11 1.90
C GLU A 97 -3.63 3.48 1.28
N MET A 98 -2.74 4.00 0.42
CA MET A 98 -3.00 5.26 -0.29
C MET A 98 -4.25 5.19 -1.18
N VAL A 99 -4.51 4.06 -1.84
CA VAL A 99 -5.75 3.85 -2.61
C VAL A 99 -6.97 3.95 -1.71
N ILE A 100 -6.91 3.32 -0.54
CA ILE A 100 -7.97 3.37 0.46
C ILE A 100 -8.22 4.83 0.87
N GLU A 101 -7.20 5.54 1.33
CA GLU A 101 -7.33 6.92 1.81
C GLU A 101 -7.87 7.85 0.72
N ARG A 102 -7.43 7.66 -0.53
CA ARG A 102 -7.89 8.42 -1.69
C ARG A 102 -9.38 8.21 -1.96
N LEU A 103 -9.86 6.97 -1.83
CA LEU A 103 -11.26 6.62 -2.10
C LEU A 103 -12.19 6.99 -0.95
N THR A 104 -11.73 6.93 0.29
CA THR A 104 -12.57 7.13 1.47
C THR A 104 -12.50 8.55 2.02
N GLY A 105 -11.38 9.24 1.82
CA GLY A 105 -11.07 10.52 2.47
C GLY A 105 -10.65 10.39 3.93
N HIS A 106 -10.45 9.16 4.43
CA HIS A 106 -10.06 8.88 5.80
C HIS A 106 -8.80 8.03 5.85
N GLY A 107 -8.01 8.19 6.91
CA GLY A 107 -6.83 7.35 7.15
C GLY A 107 -7.19 5.88 7.39
N LEU A 108 -6.25 4.98 7.14
CA LEU A 108 -6.48 3.54 7.28
C LEU A 108 -6.93 3.11 8.68
N ALA A 109 -6.35 3.72 9.73
CA ALA A 109 -6.72 3.41 11.11
C ALA A 109 -8.20 3.68 11.39
N GLU A 110 -8.73 4.79 10.84
CA GLU A 110 -10.13 5.14 10.98
C GLU A 110 -11.03 4.17 10.20
N GLU A 111 -10.66 3.84 8.97
CA GLU A 111 -11.42 2.88 8.16
C GLU A 111 -11.41 1.47 8.77
N LEU A 112 -10.29 1.02 9.34
CA LEU A 112 -10.21 -0.25 10.06
C LEU A 112 -11.08 -0.24 11.31
N LYS A 113 -11.07 0.87 12.07
CA LYS A 113 -11.91 1.05 13.24
C LYS A 113 -13.39 0.93 12.89
N GLN A 114 -13.86 1.72 11.93
CA GLN A 114 -15.27 1.77 11.55
C GLN A 114 -15.77 0.49 10.88
N ARG A 115 -14.92 -0.19 10.08
CA ARG A 115 -15.37 -1.31 9.23
C ARG A 115 -15.06 -2.69 9.78
N LEU A 116 -14.12 -2.79 10.70
CA LEU A 116 -13.65 -4.07 11.22
C LEU A 116 -13.73 -4.11 12.74
N PHE A 117 -13.12 -3.16 13.43
CA PHE A 117 -12.97 -3.28 14.88
C PHE A 117 -14.27 -3.01 15.64
N GLU A 118 -14.97 -1.90 15.35
CA GLU A 118 -16.24 -1.59 16.02
C GLU A 118 -17.34 -2.61 15.71
N PRO A 119 -17.59 -3.04 14.45
CA PRO A 119 -18.65 -4.00 14.15
C PRO A 119 -18.41 -5.41 14.72
N LEU A 120 -17.15 -5.76 15.00
CA LEU A 120 -16.75 -7.05 15.56
C LEU A 120 -16.46 -6.98 17.07
N GLU A 121 -16.70 -5.84 17.70
CA GLU A 121 -16.42 -5.60 19.13
C GLU A 121 -14.96 -5.94 19.51
N MET A 122 -14.02 -5.67 18.61
CA MET A 122 -12.60 -5.93 18.84
C MET A 122 -11.97 -4.77 19.61
N GLU A 123 -11.41 -5.06 20.78
CA GLU A 123 -10.60 -4.11 21.52
C GLU A 123 -9.21 -3.95 20.87
N ILE A 124 -8.88 -2.72 20.49
CA ILE A 124 -7.56 -2.39 19.93
C ILE A 124 -6.64 -2.05 21.10
N GLN A 125 -5.65 -2.90 21.37
CA GLN A 125 -4.60 -2.57 22.31
C GLN A 125 -3.58 -1.65 21.61
N GLN A 126 -3.68 -0.35 21.84
CA GLN A 126 -2.68 0.60 21.37
C GLN A 126 -1.47 0.56 22.31
N SER A 127 -0.26 0.46 21.75
CA SER A 127 0.96 0.70 22.52
C SER A 127 0.98 2.16 22.98
N PRO A 128 1.38 2.46 24.23
CA PRO A 128 1.46 3.84 24.69
C PRO A 128 2.45 4.63 23.82
N THR A 129 2.06 5.85 23.44
CA THR A 129 2.87 6.85 22.72
C THR A 129 4.03 7.37 23.55
#